data_AF-A0AAW9J4T9-F1
#
_entry.id   AF-A0AAW9J4T9-F1
#
_cell.length_a   1.000
_cell.length_b   1.000
_cell.length_c   1.000
_cell.angle_alpha   90.00
_cell.angle_beta   90.00
_cell.angle_gamma   90.00
#
_symmetry.space_group_name_H-M   'P 1'
#
loop_
_entity.id
_entity.type
_entity.pdbx_description
1 polymer ?
#
loop_
_entity_poly.entity_id
_entity_poly.type
_entity_poly.pdbx_seq_one_letter_code
_entity_poly.pdbx_strand_id
1 'polypeptide(L)'
;ITLSTMHGCKASEILDIATHLISNKKINTLLKCNSTLLGYDAVRQILDDLGYSDIELKREDFEHDLQFDVAKEIITKLLQIAKENNVTFAVKLTNTLPVVNTRNVMPGDAMYMSGKPLYPIAINVAKNIASEFNDINISISGGIDKNNALDVFNTGIAPITIATLYLQPKGYTNNNA
;
A
#
# COMPACT_ATOMS: atom_id res chain seq x y z
N ILE A 1 11.81 -6.17 -8.51
CA ILE A 1 12.04 -5.12 -7.50
C ILE A 1 10.71 -4.52 -7.06
N THR A 2 10.59 -4.00 -5.83
CA THR A 2 9.45 -3.18 -5.42
C THR A 2 9.91 -1.72 -5.32
N LEU A 3 9.31 -0.83 -6.09
CA LEU A 3 9.51 0.62 -6.04
C LEU A 3 8.48 1.24 -5.10
N SER A 4 8.91 1.89 -4.03
CA SER A 4 7.99 2.56 -3.11
C SER A 4 7.69 3.98 -3.57
N THR A 5 6.40 4.33 -3.66
CA THR A 5 5.97 5.72 -3.73
C THR A 5 6.07 6.29 -2.31
N MET A 6 7.13 7.03 -2.00
CA MET A 6 7.18 7.74 -0.71
C MET A 6 6.09 8.80 -0.65
N HIS A 7 5.66 9.18 0.55
CA HIS A 7 4.69 10.26 0.72
C HIS A 7 5.18 11.55 0.04
N GLY A 8 4.31 12.19 -0.72
CA GLY A 8 4.60 13.40 -1.50
C GLY A 8 5.46 13.21 -2.77
N CYS A 9 5.76 11.98 -3.18
CA CYS A 9 6.46 11.74 -4.44
C CYS A 9 5.56 12.08 -5.65
N LYS A 10 6.10 12.84 -6.62
CA LYS A 10 5.30 13.30 -7.76
C LYS A 10 4.96 12.15 -8.69
N ALA A 11 3.76 12.18 -9.25
CA ALA A 11 3.28 11.24 -10.26
C ALA A 11 4.26 11.04 -11.44
N SER A 12 4.87 12.11 -11.92
CA SER A 12 5.87 12.06 -13.01
C SER A 12 7.13 11.31 -12.58
N GLU A 13 7.65 11.58 -11.37
CA GLU A 13 8.85 10.94 -10.85
C GLU A 13 8.63 9.43 -10.66
N ILE A 14 7.44 9.04 -10.19
CA ILE A 14 7.03 7.64 -10.07
C ILE A 14 7.07 6.96 -11.43
N LEU A 15 6.44 7.57 -12.44
CA LEU A 15 6.39 7.03 -13.80
C LEU A 15 7.79 6.94 -14.42
N ASP A 16 8.62 7.97 -14.26
CA ASP A 16 9.97 8.03 -14.84
C ASP A 16 10.87 6.94 -14.25
N ILE A 17 10.88 6.79 -12.93
CA ILE A 17 11.70 5.76 -12.26
C ILE A 17 11.20 4.36 -12.63
N ALA A 18 9.90 4.11 -12.57
CA ALA A 18 9.34 2.81 -12.92
C ALA A 18 9.59 2.46 -14.40
N THR A 19 9.45 3.43 -15.31
CA THR A 19 9.77 3.27 -16.73
C THR A 19 11.25 2.95 -16.93
N HIS A 20 12.16 3.61 -16.21
CA HIS A 20 13.59 3.29 -16.29
C HIS A 20 13.89 1.85 -15.85
N LEU A 21 13.29 1.40 -14.74
CA LEU A 21 13.46 0.03 -14.24
C LEU A 21 12.94 -1.01 -15.24
N ILE A 22 11.81 -0.73 -15.87
CA ILE A 22 11.19 -1.64 -16.85
C ILE A 22 11.92 -1.61 -18.19
N SER A 23 12.04 -0.43 -18.81
CA SER A 23 12.52 -0.28 -20.19
C SER A 23 14.03 -0.40 -20.32
N ASN A 24 14.78 0.21 -19.39
CA ASN A 24 16.24 0.28 -19.48
C ASN A 24 16.91 -0.86 -18.70
N LYS A 25 16.37 -1.21 -17.53
CA LYS A 25 16.94 -2.28 -16.68
C LYS A 25 16.31 -3.65 -16.92
N LYS A 26 15.16 -3.72 -17.61
CA LYS A 26 14.48 -4.99 -17.94
C LYS A 26 14.20 -5.86 -16.71
N ILE A 27 13.75 -5.24 -15.61
CA ILE A 27 13.43 -5.96 -14.37
C ILE A 27 11.94 -5.92 -14.05
N ASN A 28 11.43 -7.06 -13.57
CA ASN A 28 10.07 -7.15 -13.02
C ASN A 28 9.90 -6.14 -11.89
N THR A 29 8.85 -5.33 -11.93
CA THR A 29 8.70 -4.16 -11.07
C THR A 29 7.32 -4.14 -10.41
N LEU A 30 7.29 -4.00 -9.09
CA LEU A 30 6.08 -3.74 -8.32
C LEU A 30 6.05 -2.28 -7.90
N LEU A 31 4.97 -1.56 -8.18
CA LEU A 31 4.74 -0.23 -7.62
C LEU A 31 4.06 -0.36 -6.26
N LYS A 32 4.71 0.05 -5.18
CA LYS A 32 4.14 0.02 -3.83
C LYS A 32 3.44 1.34 -3.51
N CYS A 33 2.12 1.31 -3.51
CA CYS A 33 1.26 2.48 -3.30
C CYS A 33 0.98 2.73 -1.81
N ASN A 34 0.64 3.97 -1.46
CA ASN A 34 0.27 4.36 -0.10
C ASN A 34 -1.19 4.02 0.22
N SER A 35 -1.51 3.89 1.51
CA SER A 35 -2.89 3.66 1.98
C SER A 35 -3.81 4.86 1.80
N THR A 36 -3.23 6.04 1.63
CA THR A 36 -3.93 7.29 1.28
C THR A 36 -4.71 7.19 -0.02
N LEU A 37 -4.37 6.23 -0.89
CA LEU A 37 -5.07 5.95 -2.15
C LEU A 37 -6.56 5.59 -1.96
N LEU A 38 -6.97 5.18 -0.74
CA LEU A 38 -8.38 4.93 -0.43
C LEU A 38 -9.20 6.23 -0.26
N GLY A 39 -8.53 7.36 0.00
CA GLY A 39 -9.15 8.65 0.30
C GLY A 39 -9.38 8.88 1.80
N TYR A 40 -9.34 10.15 2.20
CA TYR A 40 -9.40 10.55 3.61
C TYR A 40 -10.69 10.07 4.29
N ASP A 41 -11.86 10.37 3.70
CA ASP A 41 -13.13 10.15 4.37
C ASP A 41 -13.42 8.65 4.57
N ALA A 42 -13.04 7.81 3.59
CA ALA A 42 -13.14 6.36 3.71
C ALA A 42 -12.20 5.80 4.77
N VAL A 43 -10.95 6.28 4.84
CA VAL A 43 -10.01 5.86 5.89
C VAL A 43 -10.48 6.30 7.27
N ARG A 44 -10.96 7.55 7.42
CA ARG A 44 -11.50 8.05 8.68
C ARG A 44 -12.69 7.22 9.15
N GLN A 45 -13.65 6.95 8.27
CA GLN A 45 -14.81 6.11 8.57
C GLN A 45 -14.41 4.72 9.06
N ILE A 46 -13.47 4.06 8.36
CA ILE A 46 -12.96 2.73 8.78
C ILE A 46 -12.36 2.77 10.17
N LEU A 47 -11.56 3.80 10.49
CA LEU A 47 -10.96 3.93 11.81
C LEU A 47 -12.00 4.18 12.89
N ASP A 48 -13.01 5.01 12.62
CA ASP A 48 -14.11 5.30 13.57
C ASP A 48 -14.96 4.05 13.84
N ASP A 49 -15.33 3.31 12.80
CA ASP A 49 -16.12 2.07 12.91
C ASP A 49 -15.40 0.99 13.74
N LEU A 50 -14.06 1.02 13.74
CA LEU A 50 -13.21 0.10 14.49
C LEU A 50 -12.81 0.62 15.88
N GLY A 51 -13.27 1.82 16.25
CA GLY A 51 -12.99 2.43 17.56
C GLY A 51 -11.62 3.10 17.69
N TYR A 52 -10.93 3.40 16.59
CA TYR A 52 -9.66 4.13 16.55
C TYR A 52 -9.87 5.65 16.47
N SER A 53 -10.70 6.20 17.37
CA SER A 53 -11.03 7.63 17.42
C SER A 53 -9.87 8.51 17.92
N ASP A 54 -8.86 7.92 18.55
CA ASP A 54 -7.65 8.62 19.03
C ASP A 54 -6.57 8.79 17.94
N ILE A 55 -6.74 8.14 16.78
CA ILE A 55 -5.83 8.27 15.64
C ILE A 55 -6.22 9.50 14.83
N GLU A 56 -5.39 10.52 14.88
CA GLU A 56 -5.58 11.74 14.09
C GLU A 56 -4.95 11.62 12.69
N LEU A 57 -5.67 12.10 11.67
CA LEU A 57 -5.26 12.13 10.27
C LEU A 57 -5.21 13.57 9.78
N LYS A 58 -4.21 13.90 8.96
CA LYS A 58 -4.13 15.17 8.23
C LYS A 58 -4.71 14.99 6.84
N ARG A 59 -5.64 15.86 6.42
CA ARG A 59 -6.25 15.76 5.08
C ARG A 59 -5.20 16.04 4.00
N GLU A 60 -4.26 16.92 4.31
CA GLU A 60 -3.14 17.33 3.47
C GLU A 60 -2.26 16.15 3.07
N ASP A 61 -2.09 15.14 3.95
CA ASP A 61 -1.31 13.93 3.63
C ASP A 61 -1.97 13.11 2.51
N PHE A 62 -3.30 13.17 2.38
CA PHE A 62 -4.04 12.50 1.33
C PHE A 62 -4.04 13.31 0.04
N GLU A 63 -4.12 14.64 0.13
CA GLU A 63 -4.15 15.56 -1.01
C GLU A 63 -2.79 15.67 -1.70
N HIS A 64 -1.69 15.63 -0.94
CA HIS A 64 -0.33 15.68 -1.47
C HIS A 64 0.14 14.36 -2.07
N ASP A 65 -0.43 13.24 -1.62
CA ASP A 65 -0.09 11.92 -2.13
C ASP A 65 -0.68 11.67 -3.53
N LEU A 66 -0.26 10.57 -4.15
CA LEU A 66 -0.80 10.14 -5.43
C LEU A 66 -2.31 9.90 -5.34
N GLN A 67 -3.10 10.60 -6.16
CA GLN A 67 -4.55 10.43 -6.23
C GLN A 67 -4.93 9.17 -7.04
N PHE A 68 -6.07 8.55 -6.72
CA PHE A 68 -6.48 7.29 -7.34
C PHE A 68 -6.61 7.40 -8.87
N ASP A 69 -7.22 8.46 -9.40
CA ASP A 69 -7.35 8.65 -10.85
C ASP A 69 -6.00 8.75 -11.57
N VAL A 70 -5.05 9.47 -10.97
CA VAL A 70 -3.68 9.58 -11.50
C VAL A 70 -2.95 8.24 -11.38
N ALA A 71 -3.15 7.50 -10.28
CA ALA A 71 -2.58 6.16 -10.11
C ALA A 71 -3.07 5.21 -11.20
N LYS A 72 -4.35 5.29 -11.61
CA LYS A 72 -4.87 4.48 -12.70
C LYS A 72 -4.12 4.73 -14.01
N GLU A 73 -3.88 5.99 -14.35
CA GLU A 73 -3.13 6.36 -15.56
C GLU A 73 -1.69 5.82 -15.53
N ILE A 74 -1.01 5.95 -14.38
CA ILE A 74 0.35 5.43 -14.19
C ILE A 74 0.38 3.91 -14.32
N ILE A 75 -0.52 3.20 -13.64
CA ILE A 75 -0.61 1.74 -13.68
C ILE A 75 -0.87 1.26 -15.11
N THR A 76 -1.81 1.89 -15.82
CA THR A 76 -2.11 1.56 -17.22
C THR A 76 -0.88 1.70 -18.11
N LYS A 77 -0.15 2.82 -18.00
CA LYS A 77 1.08 3.05 -18.76
C LYS A 77 2.15 2.01 -18.43
N LEU A 78 2.37 1.71 -17.15
CA LEU A 78 3.40 0.77 -16.73
C LEU A 78 3.08 -0.68 -17.11
N LEU A 79 1.81 -1.07 -17.13
CA LEU A 79 1.38 -2.37 -17.68
C LEU A 79 1.73 -2.49 -19.17
N GLN A 80 1.46 -1.45 -19.96
CA GLN A 80 1.80 -1.43 -21.39
C GLN A 80 3.32 -1.51 -21.59
N ILE A 81 4.08 -0.66 -20.91
CA ILE A 81 5.55 -0.61 -21.01
C ILE A 81 6.14 -1.98 -20.61
N ALA A 82 5.63 -2.61 -19.54
CA ALA A 82 6.10 -3.93 -19.13
C ALA A 82 5.87 -5.01 -20.20
N LYS A 83 4.69 -5.00 -20.83
CA LYS A 83 4.37 -5.90 -21.95
C LYS A 83 5.31 -5.70 -23.14
N GLU A 84 5.56 -4.46 -23.54
CA GLU A 84 6.49 -4.12 -24.64
C GLU A 84 7.94 -4.53 -24.35
N ASN A 85 8.31 -4.58 -23.07
CA ASN A 85 9.66 -4.93 -22.62
C ASN A 85 9.81 -6.39 -22.16
N ASN A 86 8.76 -7.21 -22.30
CA ASN A 86 8.72 -8.63 -21.88
C ASN A 86 9.11 -8.84 -20.41
N VAL A 87 8.60 -7.99 -19.51
CA VAL A 87 8.75 -8.12 -18.06
C VAL A 87 7.39 -8.01 -17.38
N THR A 88 7.31 -8.40 -16.10
CA THR A 88 6.09 -8.29 -15.30
C THR A 88 6.04 -6.97 -14.55
N PHE A 89 4.91 -6.28 -14.66
CA PHE A 89 4.53 -5.19 -13.76
C PHE A 89 3.37 -5.61 -12.88
N ALA A 90 3.36 -5.12 -11.63
CA ALA A 90 2.37 -5.43 -10.61
C ALA A 90 2.30 -4.29 -9.58
N VAL A 91 1.36 -4.36 -8.65
CA VAL A 91 1.26 -3.39 -7.54
C VAL A 91 1.45 -4.07 -6.18
N LYS A 92 1.94 -3.32 -5.21
CA LYS A 92 2.04 -3.76 -3.80
C LYS A 92 1.27 -2.82 -2.89
N LEU A 93 0.35 -3.36 -2.09
CA LEU A 93 -0.61 -2.59 -1.32
C LEU A 93 -0.51 -2.90 0.19
N THR A 94 -0.22 -1.98 1.07
CA THR A 94 0.19 -0.60 0.87
C THR A 94 1.45 -0.35 1.67
N ASN A 95 1.96 0.88 1.56
CA ASN A 95 2.78 1.45 2.62
C ASN A 95 1.96 1.69 3.89
N THR A 96 2.63 2.15 4.95
CA THR A 96 1.99 2.59 6.19
C THR A 96 1.08 3.80 5.98
N LEU A 97 0.15 4.03 6.91
CA LEU A 97 -0.71 5.21 6.90
C LEU A 97 -0.05 6.33 7.73
N PRO A 98 0.14 7.55 7.18
CA PRO A 98 0.60 8.69 7.97
C PRO A 98 -0.50 9.12 8.95
N VAL A 99 -0.11 9.35 10.20
CA VAL A 99 -0.99 9.80 11.29
C VAL A 99 -0.27 10.89 12.09
N VAL A 100 -1.01 11.75 12.78
CA VAL A 100 -0.41 12.82 13.59
C VAL A 100 0.37 12.22 14.76
N ASN A 101 1.55 12.75 15.05
CA ASN A 101 2.34 12.41 16.23
C ASN A 101 1.80 13.07 17.52
N THR A 102 0.56 12.74 17.88
CA THR A 102 -0.16 13.37 19.02
C THR A 102 0.55 13.17 20.37
N ARG A 103 1.34 12.10 20.50
CA ARG A 103 2.04 11.74 21.74
C ARG A 103 3.47 12.28 21.83
N ASN A 104 3.95 12.97 20.80
CA ASN A 104 5.32 13.50 20.70
C ASN A 104 6.40 12.44 21.00
N VAL A 105 6.15 11.19 20.63
CA VAL A 105 7.08 10.07 20.87
C VAL A 105 8.12 9.92 19.76
N MET A 106 7.76 10.34 18.54
CA MET A 106 8.67 10.39 17.40
C MET A 106 9.18 11.83 17.16
N PRO A 107 10.29 12.02 16.44
CA PRO A 107 10.65 13.34 15.91
C PRO A 107 9.64 13.81 14.85
N GLY A 108 9.26 15.10 14.89
CA GLY A 108 8.36 15.72 13.91
C GLY A 108 6.87 15.45 14.16
N ASP A 109 6.02 15.88 13.22
CA ASP A 109 4.56 15.92 13.43
C ASP A 109 3.82 14.67 12.94
N ALA A 110 4.53 13.67 12.41
CA ALA A 110 3.93 12.49 11.78
C ALA A 110 4.48 11.18 12.37
N MET A 111 3.60 10.19 12.46
CA MET A 111 3.91 8.78 12.71
C MET A 111 3.32 7.93 11.58
N TYR A 112 3.73 6.67 11.50
CA TYR A 112 3.33 5.75 10.44
C TYR A 112 2.65 4.51 11.01
N MET A 113 1.32 4.45 10.88
CA MET A 113 0.50 3.36 11.38
C MET A 113 0.67 2.10 10.52
N SER A 114 0.91 0.98 11.19
CA SER A 114 1.00 -0.37 10.62
C SER A 114 0.18 -1.36 11.45
N GLY A 115 0.21 -2.64 11.09
CA GLY A 115 -0.47 -3.69 11.83
C GLY A 115 -1.98 -3.76 11.56
N LYS A 116 -2.71 -4.41 12.48
CA LYS A 116 -4.13 -4.75 12.32
C LYS A 116 -5.03 -3.60 11.83
N PRO A 117 -4.92 -2.35 12.31
CA PRO A 117 -5.75 -1.25 11.81
C PRO A 117 -5.56 -0.94 10.32
N LEU A 118 -4.41 -1.28 9.75
CA LEU A 118 -4.10 -1.02 8.34
C LEU A 118 -4.74 -2.05 7.39
N TYR A 119 -5.12 -3.23 7.88
CA TYR A 119 -5.73 -4.29 7.07
C TYR A 119 -6.99 -3.85 6.30
N PRO A 120 -8.04 -3.33 6.97
CA PRO A 120 -9.27 -2.92 6.29
C PRO A 120 -9.03 -1.81 5.26
N ILE A 121 -8.03 -0.96 5.49
CA ILE A 121 -7.67 0.08 4.52
C ILE A 121 -6.98 -0.56 3.31
N ALA A 122 -5.94 -1.37 3.53
CA ALA A 122 -5.17 -1.99 2.45
C ALA A 122 -6.02 -2.92 1.57
N ILE A 123 -6.94 -3.69 2.17
CA ILE A 123 -7.82 -4.58 1.40
C ILE A 123 -8.86 -3.82 0.58
N ASN A 124 -9.34 -2.66 1.05
CA ASN A 124 -10.23 -1.81 0.27
C ASN A 124 -9.49 -1.10 -0.87
N VAL A 125 -8.22 -0.70 -0.69
CA VAL A 125 -7.38 -0.25 -1.81
C VAL A 125 -7.22 -1.37 -2.84
N ALA A 126 -6.95 -2.60 -2.39
CA ALA A 126 -6.85 -3.76 -3.29
C ALA A 126 -8.15 -4.02 -4.06
N LYS A 127 -9.30 -3.92 -3.39
CA LYS A 127 -10.62 -4.02 -4.02
C LYS A 127 -10.81 -2.96 -5.10
N ASN A 128 -10.47 -1.70 -4.83
CA ASN A 128 -10.61 -0.61 -5.81
C ASN A 128 -9.72 -0.85 -7.04
N ILE A 129 -8.45 -1.25 -6.83
CA ILE A 129 -7.53 -1.60 -7.91
C ILE A 129 -8.06 -2.79 -8.73
N ALA A 130 -8.49 -3.87 -8.08
CA ALA A 130 -9.00 -5.05 -8.77
C ALA A 130 -10.31 -4.80 -9.53
N SER A 131 -11.11 -3.82 -9.10
CA SER A 131 -12.33 -3.42 -9.80
C SER A 131 -12.04 -2.61 -11.07
N GLU A 132 -10.90 -1.92 -11.12
CA GLU A 132 -10.45 -1.16 -12.28
C GLU A 132 -9.67 -2.02 -13.28
N PHE A 133 -8.87 -2.96 -12.79
CA PHE A 133 -7.94 -3.74 -13.61
C PHE A 133 -8.19 -5.25 -13.47
N ASN A 134 -8.72 -5.87 -14.52
CA ASN A 134 -9.06 -7.29 -14.52
C ASN A 134 -7.85 -8.24 -14.40
N ASP A 135 -6.68 -7.85 -14.94
CA ASP A 135 -5.50 -8.74 -15.06
C ASP A 135 -4.27 -8.24 -14.29
N ILE A 136 -4.46 -7.42 -13.25
CA ILE A 136 -3.33 -6.89 -12.47
C ILE A 136 -2.95 -7.84 -11.33
N ASN A 137 -1.65 -8.19 -11.26
CA ASN A 137 -1.11 -8.89 -10.10
C ASN A 137 -0.97 -7.94 -8.92
N ILE A 138 -1.47 -8.35 -7.75
CA ILE A 138 -1.45 -7.57 -6.52
C ILE A 138 -0.68 -8.34 -5.44
N SER A 139 0.32 -7.69 -4.85
CA SER A 139 0.95 -8.08 -3.58
C SER A 139 0.38 -7.23 -2.45
N ILE A 140 0.37 -7.73 -1.21
CA ILE A 140 -0.14 -6.98 -0.05
C ILE A 140 0.84 -6.97 1.14
N SER A 141 0.86 -5.89 1.91
CA SER A 141 1.71 -5.68 3.10
C SER A 141 1.05 -4.84 4.21
N GLY A 142 -0.29 -4.79 4.27
CA GLY A 142 -1.03 -4.02 5.26
C GLY A 142 -1.82 -4.89 6.22
N GLY A 143 -1.41 -4.97 7.49
CA GLY A 143 -2.19 -5.57 8.58
C GLY A 143 -2.50 -7.07 8.46
N ILE A 144 -1.75 -7.81 7.65
CA ILE A 144 -1.91 -9.25 7.51
C ILE A 144 -1.48 -9.96 8.80
N ASP A 145 -2.31 -10.90 9.23
CA ASP A 145 -2.04 -11.80 10.35
C ASP A 145 -2.55 -13.22 10.07
N LYS A 146 -2.41 -14.11 11.05
CA LYS A 146 -2.84 -15.51 10.95
C LYS A 146 -4.33 -15.71 10.67
N ASN A 147 -5.17 -14.71 10.97
CA ASN A 147 -6.63 -14.80 10.84
C ASN A 147 -7.11 -14.39 9.45
N ASN A 148 -6.32 -13.63 8.68
CA ASN A 148 -6.74 -13.14 7.36
C ASN A 148 -5.82 -13.57 6.20
N ALA A 149 -4.62 -14.09 6.48
CA ALA A 149 -3.65 -14.43 5.43
C ALA A 149 -4.19 -15.43 4.41
N LEU A 150 -4.91 -16.47 4.86
CA LEU A 150 -5.45 -17.50 3.96
C LEU A 150 -6.56 -16.94 3.07
N ASP A 151 -7.49 -16.18 3.65
CA ASP A 151 -8.60 -15.56 2.90
C ASP A 151 -8.07 -14.59 1.86
N VAL A 152 -7.07 -13.78 2.21
CA VAL A 152 -6.41 -12.86 1.28
C VAL A 152 -5.64 -13.61 0.19
N PHE A 153 -4.98 -14.71 0.51
CA PHE A 153 -4.30 -15.53 -0.50
C PHE A 153 -5.31 -16.13 -1.49
N ASN A 154 -6.46 -16.60 -0.99
CA ASN A 154 -7.52 -17.21 -1.78
C ASN A 154 -8.20 -16.23 -2.75
N THR A 155 -8.05 -14.91 -2.58
CA THR A 155 -8.50 -13.93 -3.58
C THR A 155 -7.55 -13.81 -4.79
N GLY A 156 -6.40 -14.49 -4.77
CA GLY A 156 -5.37 -14.39 -5.79
C GLY A 156 -4.29 -13.34 -5.48
N ILE A 157 -4.39 -12.63 -4.35
CA ILE A 157 -3.37 -11.66 -3.92
C ILE A 157 -2.11 -12.41 -3.45
N ALA A 158 -1.04 -12.31 -4.22
CA ALA A 158 0.26 -12.88 -3.91
C ALA A 158 1.41 -12.09 -4.56
N PRO A 159 2.58 -11.98 -3.89
CA PRO A 159 2.89 -12.50 -2.56
C PRO A 159 2.31 -11.65 -1.42
N ILE A 160 2.10 -12.28 -0.27
CA ILE A 160 1.68 -11.66 0.99
C ILE A 160 2.91 -11.35 1.85
N THR A 161 2.96 -10.15 2.45
CA THR A 161 4.06 -9.74 3.34
C THR A 161 3.52 -9.43 4.74
N ILE A 162 4.13 -10.04 5.75
CA ILE A 162 3.78 -9.89 7.16
C ILE A 162 4.98 -9.26 7.89
N ALA A 163 4.74 -8.16 8.60
CA ALA A 163 5.78 -7.45 9.36
C ALA A 163 5.39 -7.25 10.83
N THR A 164 4.37 -6.43 11.10
CA THR A 164 4.00 -6.02 12.47
C THR A 164 3.73 -7.21 13.40
N LEU A 165 3.12 -8.29 12.91
CA LEU A 165 2.86 -9.51 13.69
C LEU A 165 4.15 -10.09 14.32
N TYR A 166 5.25 -10.09 13.57
CA TYR A 166 6.53 -10.64 14.02
C TYR A 166 7.36 -9.64 14.82
N LEU A 167 7.17 -8.33 14.58
CA LEU A 167 7.88 -7.26 15.30
C LEU A 167 7.31 -6.96 16.69
N GLN A 168 6.07 -7.38 16.98
CA GLN A 168 5.48 -7.25 18.31
C GLN A 168 6.23 -8.11 19.36
N PRO A 169 6.16 -7.75 20.65
CA PRO A 169 6.75 -8.56 21.72
C PRO A 169 6.29 -10.03 21.64
N LYS A 170 7.25 -10.95 21.63
CA LYS A 170 7.03 -12.40 21.44
C LYS A 170 6.36 -12.76 20.10
N GLY A 171 6.43 -11.90 19.07
CA GLY A 171 5.77 -12.09 17.78
C GLY A 171 6.11 -13.43 17.11
N TYR A 172 7.39 -13.82 17.10
CA TYR A 172 7.81 -15.14 16.60
C TYR A 172 7.24 -16.29 17.46
N THR A 173 7.36 -16.20 18.78
CA THR A 173 6.87 -17.26 19.69
C THR A 173 5.35 -17.46 19.62
N ASN A 174 4.59 -16.36 19.55
CA ASN A 174 3.13 -16.37 19.57
C ASN A 174 2.50 -16.79 18.24
N ASN A 175 3.29 -16.85 17.16
CA ASN A 175 2.84 -17.15 15.81
C ASN A 175 3.66 -18.25 15.14
N ASN A 176 4.35 -19.08 15.92
CA ASN A 176 4.89 -20.34 15.42
C ASN A 176 3.70 -21.21 14.97
N ALA A 177 3.73 -21.57 13.69
CA ALA A 177 2.78 -22.47 13.04
C ALA A 177 2.89 -23.89 13.58
#